data_AF-A0A521UQD2-F1
#
_entry.id   AF-A0A521UQD2-F1
#
_cell.length_a   1.000
_cell.length_b   1.000
_cell.length_c   1.000
_cell.angle_alpha   90.00
_cell.angle_beta   90.00
_cell.angle_gamma   90.00
#
_symmetry.space_group_name_H-M   'P 1'
#
loop_
_entity.id
_entity.type
_entity.pdbx_description
1 polymer ?
#
loop_
_entity_poly.entity_id
_entity_poly.type
_entity_poly.pdbx_seq_one_letter_code
_entity_poly.pdbx_strand_id
1 'polypeptide(L)'
;MKWAESSKGPGRSRSAAQRRTERRVLLMVIATELIVVVAMLGAFVAWPRIAPGSIAGSAPQQIAGRTVSGVVTGDQAIAQLRQMHGKGVGIQGGWIAHYDGGATIWYGTTSSEAEARALIESMTNRISQGNPTFQDLQTLTIQGTTIYTVTGQGQRHFYYYKGPVTVWIAAPRGAEEQFVREALTLVN
;
A
#
# COMPACT_ATOMS: atom_id res chain seq x y z
N MET A 1 18.11 -59.70 56.02
CA MET A 1 16.75 -59.19 56.33
C MET A 1 16.65 -57.79 55.72
N LYS A 2 15.60 -57.59 54.90
CA LYS A 2 15.03 -56.34 54.32
C LYS A 2 15.82 -55.48 53.31
N TRP A 3 15.16 -55.35 52.16
CA TRP A 3 15.34 -54.47 51.01
C TRP A 3 14.89 -53.04 51.31
N ALA A 4 15.36 -52.07 50.49
CA ALA A 4 14.83 -50.70 50.42
C ALA A 4 14.20 -50.41 49.05
N GLU A 5 13.08 -49.70 49.10
CA GLU A 5 12.08 -49.44 48.06
C GLU A 5 12.46 -48.42 46.98
N SER A 6 11.89 -48.66 45.79
CA SER A 6 11.75 -47.73 44.67
C SER A 6 10.35 -47.10 44.71
N SER A 7 10.24 -45.76 44.62
CA SER A 7 8.96 -45.08 44.43
C SER A 7 8.89 -44.37 43.06
N LYS A 8 7.92 -44.81 42.24
CA LYS A 8 7.40 -44.08 41.06
C LYS A 8 6.06 -43.45 41.44
N GLY A 9 5.90 -42.16 41.15
CA GLY A 9 4.68 -41.39 41.45
C GLY A 9 3.49 -41.69 40.51
N PRO A 10 2.25 -41.37 40.92
CA PRO A 10 1.04 -41.76 40.21
C PRO A 10 0.64 -40.79 39.09
N GLY A 11 0.39 -41.32 37.89
CA GLY A 11 -0.25 -40.63 36.78
C GLY A 11 -1.77 -40.56 36.96
N ARG A 12 -2.34 -39.36 37.00
CA ARG A 12 -3.80 -39.13 37.04
C ARG A 12 -4.42 -39.41 35.66
N SER A 13 -5.23 -40.46 35.54
CA SER A 13 -6.04 -40.75 34.36
C SER A 13 -7.33 -39.91 34.35
N ARG A 14 -7.54 -39.07 33.33
CA ARG A 14 -8.79 -38.29 33.15
C ARG A 14 -9.97 -39.19 32.75
N SER A 15 -11.15 -38.94 33.33
CA SER A 15 -12.36 -39.76 33.18
C SER A 15 -13.07 -39.57 31.83
N ALA A 16 -13.86 -40.57 31.42
CA ALA A 16 -14.55 -40.61 30.13
C ALA A 16 -15.57 -39.47 29.90
N ALA A 17 -16.14 -38.91 30.98
CA ALA A 17 -17.04 -37.76 30.91
C ALA A 17 -16.29 -36.48 30.49
N GLN A 18 -15.08 -36.28 31.00
CA GLN A 18 -14.23 -35.14 30.67
C GLN A 18 -13.81 -35.17 29.19
N ARG A 19 -13.53 -36.36 28.64
CA ARG A 19 -13.20 -36.56 27.22
C ARG A 19 -14.36 -36.25 26.26
N ARG A 20 -15.62 -36.42 26.68
CA ARG A 20 -16.80 -36.10 25.86
C ARG A 20 -17.06 -34.60 25.79
N THR A 21 -16.88 -33.88 26.91
CA THR A 21 -17.03 -32.42 26.96
C THR A 21 -15.91 -31.73 26.20
N GLU A 22 -14.65 -32.18 26.35
CA GLU A 22 -13.50 -31.66 25.59
C GLU A 22 -13.68 -31.83 24.07
N ARG A 23 -14.25 -32.96 23.62
CA ARG A 23 -14.57 -33.19 22.20
C ARG A 23 -15.66 -32.26 21.65
N ARG A 24 -16.68 -31.95 22.45
CA ARG A 24 -17.76 -31.03 22.04
C ARG A 24 -17.27 -29.59 21.93
N VAL A 25 -16.43 -29.14 22.87
CA VAL A 25 -15.82 -27.81 22.86
C VAL A 25 -14.85 -27.66 21.68
N LEU A 26 -14.00 -28.66 21.42
CA LEU A 26 -13.07 -28.64 20.29
C LEU A 26 -13.79 -28.59 18.93
N LEU A 27 -14.88 -29.34 18.77
CA LEU A 27 -15.68 -29.31 17.54
C LEU A 27 -16.41 -27.98 17.34
N MET A 28 -16.85 -27.31 18.41
CA MET A 28 -17.44 -25.98 18.33
C MET A 28 -16.42 -24.92 17.89
N VAL A 29 -15.20 -24.94 18.45
CA VAL A 29 -14.12 -24.00 18.06
C VAL A 29 -13.76 -24.17 16.58
N ILE A 30 -13.61 -25.42 16.10
CA ILE A 30 -13.30 -25.68 14.69
C ILE A 30 -14.44 -25.21 13.77
N ALA A 31 -15.71 -25.40 14.17
CA ALA A 31 -16.86 -24.94 13.39
C ALA A 31 -16.94 -23.39 13.34
N THR A 32 -16.59 -22.69 14.42
CA THR A 32 -16.56 -21.21 14.44
C THR A 32 -15.46 -20.65 13.53
N GLU A 33 -14.25 -21.21 13.59
CA GLU A 33 -13.13 -20.85 12.70
C GLU A 33 -13.50 -21.04 11.22
N LEU A 34 -14.16 -22.15 10.89
CA LEU A 34 -14.56 -22.45 9.51
C LEU A 34 -15.64 -21.48 8.99
N ILE A 35 -16.57 -21.05 9.84
CA ILE A 35 -17.59 -20.04 9.49
C ILE A 35 -16.94 -18.67 9.25
N VAL A 36 -15.95 -18.29 10.05
CA VAL A 36 -15.21 -17.04 9.90
C VAL A 36 -14.38 -17.03 8.60
N VAL A 37 -13.74 -18.14 8.24
CA VAL A 37 -12.99 -18.29 6.97
C VAL A 37 -13.93 -18.31 5.75
N VAL A 38 -15.08 -18.99 5.83
CA VAL A 38 -16.07 -19.00 4.75
C VAL A 38 -16.76 -17.64 4.59
N ALA A 39 -17.00 -16.89 5.68
CA ALA A 39 -17.50 -15.52 5.61
C ALA A 39 -16.47 -14.55 5.01
N MET A 40 -15.18 -14.72 5.31
CA MET A 40 -14.10 -13.94 4.69
C MET A 40 -13.92 -14.26 3.19
N LEU A 41 -14.03 -15.54 2.79
CA LEU A 41 -14.00 -15.94 1.38
C LEU A 41 -15.26 -15.49 0.62
N GLY A 42 -16.43 -15.56 1.25
CA GLY A 42 -17.69 -15.06 0.69
C GLY A 42 -17.65 -13.54 0.48
N ALA A 43 -17.08 -12.78 1.42
CA ALA A 43 -16.90 -11.33 1.28
C ALA A 43 -15.88 -10.95 0.19
N PHE A 44 -14.91 -11.81 -0.13
CA PHE A 44 -13.95 -11.59 -1.21
C PHE A 44 -14.56 -11.86 -2.60
N VAL A 45 -15.49 -12.81 -2.71
CA VAL A 45 -16.15 -13.18 -3.98
C VAL A 45 -17.43 -12.37 -4.24
N ALA A 46 -18.12 -11.95 -3.19
CA ALA A 46 -19.34 -11.15 -3.25
C ALA A 46 -19.12 -9.64 -3.00
N TRP A 47 -17.85 -9.19 -2.97
CA TRP A 47 -17.61 -7.76 -3.12
C TRP A 47 -18.15 -7.36 -4.50
N PRO A 48 -19.06 -6.38 -4.60
CA PRO A 48 -19.50 -5.92 -5.90
C PRO A 48 -18.26 -5.54 -6.68
N ARG A 49 -18.00 -6.24 -7.79
CA ARG A 49 -17.12 -5.71 -8.82
C ARG A 49 -17.81 -4.45 -9.27
N ILE A 50 -17.38 -3.32 -8.70
CA ILE A 50 -17.75 -2.01 -9.19
C ILE A 50 -17.27 -2.07 -10.64
N ALA A 51 -18.21 -2.30 -11.56
CA ALA A 51 -17.99 -2.00 -12.97
C ALA A 51 -17.40 -0.59 -13.00
N PRO A 52 -16.41 -0.29 -13.85
CA PRO A 52 -15.84 1.06 -13.95
C PRO A 52 -16.91 2.01 -14.51
N GLY A 53 -17.86 2.34 -13.65
CA GLY A 53 -18.86 3.38 -13.76
C GLY A 53 -18.30 4.56 -13.00
N SER A 54 -17.51 5.36 -13.71
CA SER A 54 -17.43 6.82 -13.53
C SER A 54 -17.68 7.34 -12.11
N ILE A 55 -16.71 7.14 -11.22
CA ILE A 55 -16.23 8.22 -10.34
C ILE A 55 -14.73 8.41 -10.62
N ALA A 56 -14.44 8.72 -11.88
CA ALA A 56 -13.15 9.23 -12.34
C ALA A 56 -13.16 10.75 -12.13
N GLY A 57 -12.67 11.22 -10.99
CA GLY A 57 -12.66 12.65 -10.70
C GLY A 57 -11.45 13.40 -11.26
N SER A 58 -10.27 12.76 -11.30
CA SER A 58 -9.03 13.46 -11.71
C SER A 58 -7.82 12.55 -12.04
N ALA A 59 -7.96 11.21 -11.98
CA ALA A 59 -6.90 10.30 -12.41
C ALA A 59 -7.09 9.89 -13.89
N PRO A 60 -6.05 9.99 -14.74
CA PRO A 60 -6.13 9.54 -16.13
C PRO A 60 -6.47 8.05 -16.22
N GLN A 61 -7.43 7.70 -17.08
CA GLN A 61 -7.87 6.31 -17.23
C GLN A 61 -6.85 5.43 -17.96
N GLN A 62 -5.99 6.04 -18.77
CA GLN A 62 -4.90 5.38 -19.48
C GLN A 62 -3.66 6.26 -19.50
N ILE A 63 -2.48 5.65 -19.34
CA ILE A 63 -1.17 6.28 -19.50
C ILE A 63 -0.23 5.28 -20.18
N ALA A 64 0.38 5.65 -21.29
CA ALA A 64 1.34 4.83 -22.03
C ALA A 64 0.80 3.43 -22.36
N GLY A 65 -0.46 3.37 -22.79
CA GLY A 65 -1.18 2.14 -23.11
C GLY A 65 -1.67 1.33 -21.89
N ARG A 66 -1.38 1.77 -20.66
CA ARG A 66 -1.75 1.07 -19.43
C ARG A 66 -3.05 1.57 -18.86
N THR A 67 -3.98 0.65 -18.57
CA THR A 67 -5.30 0.99 -18.07
C THR A 67 -5.29 1.08 -16.54
N VAL A 68 -6.05 2.02 -15.99
CA VAL A 68 -6.24 2.12 -14.55
C VAL A 68 -6.97 0.87 -14.03
N SER A 69 -6.39 0.21 -13.05
CA SER A 69 -6.95 -0.99 -12.40
C SER A 69 -7.63 -0.68 -11.07
N GLY A 70 -7.36 0.49 -10.48
CA GLY A 70 -8.02 0.93 -9.25
C GLY A 70 -7.62 2.36 -8.88
N VAL A 71 -8.54 3.09 -8.24
CA VAL A 71 -8.29 4.45 -7.76
C VAL A 71 -8.79 4.61 -6.34
N VAL A 72 -7.96 5.17 -5.48
CA VAL A 72 -8.32 5.64 -4.14
C VAL A 72 -8.42 7.17 -4.20
N THR A 73 -9.52 7.74 -3.71
CA THR A 73 -9.77 9.19 -3.74
C THR A 73 -10.22 9.73 -2.39
N GLY A 74 -10.31 11.05 -2.26
CA GLY A 74 -10.88 11.72 -1.10
C GLY A 74 -10.11 11.47 0.19
N ASP A 75 -10.83 11.41 1.31
CA ASP A 75 -10.23 11.28 2.65
C ASP A 75 -9.35 10.03 2.80
N GLN A 76 -9.71 8.93 2.13
CA GLN A 76 -8.90 7.71 2.15
C GLN A 76 -7.54 7.94 1.48
N ALA A 77 -7.50 8.63 0.33
CA ALA A 77 -6.24 8.97 -0.33
C ALA A 77 -5.40 9.92 0.54
N ILE A 78 -6.04 10.95 1.11
CA ILE A 78 -5.37 11.92 1.99
C ILE A 78 -4.74 11.21 3.20
N ALA A 79 -5.46 10.28 3.83
CA ALA A 79 -4.95 9.51 4.97
C ALA A 79 -3.72 8.69 4.59
N GLN A 80 -3.75 8.00 3.44
CA GLN A 80 -2.61 7.20 2.96
C GLN A 80 -1.40 8.09 2.61
N LEU A 81 -1.62 9.20 1.91
CA LEU A 81 -0.56 10.15 1.55
C LEU A 81 0.12 10.76 2.80
N ARG A 82 -0.66 11.09 3.83
CA ARG A 82 -0.12 11.58 5.11
C ARG A 82 0.63 10.50 5.88
N GLN A 83 0.19 9.24 5.83
CA GLN A 83 0.87 8.14 6.49
C GLN A 83 2.28 7.92 5.94
N MET A 84 2.48 8.06 4.63
CA MET A 84 3.79 7.87 3.99
C MET A 84 4.78 8.99 4.30
N HIS A 85 4.30 10.24 4.35
CA HIS A 85 5.19 11.41 4.48
C HIS A 85 5.31 11.92 5.93
N GLY A 86 4.43 11.48 6.83
CA GLY A 86 4.37 11.90 8.23
C GLY A 86 3.23 12.88 8.52
N LYS A 87 2.96 13.11 9.81
CA LYS A 87 1.94 14.09 10.23
C LYS A 87 2.40 15.50 9.87
N GLY A 88 1.49 16.33 9.33
CA GLY A 88 1.73 17.77 9.09
C GLY A 88 2.16 18.17 7.67
N VAL A 89 2.12 17.27 6.70
CA VAL A 89 2.64 17.49 5.33
C VAL A 89 1.78 18.38 4.41
N GLY A 90 0.89 19.21 4.95
CA GLY A 90 0.12 20.20 4.17
C GLY A 90 -0.84 19.64 3.10
N ILE A 91 -0.92 18.31 2.92
CA ILE A 91 -1.79 17.69 1.91
C ILE A 91 -3.26 17.91 2.26
N GLN A 92 -4.00 18.55 1.34
CA GLN A 92 -5.42 18.92 1.46
C GLN A 92 -6.34 18.05 0.59
N GLY A 93 -5.79 17.41 -0.45
CA GLY A 93 -6.53 16.58 -1.38
C GLY A 93 -5.59 15.62 -2.11
N GLY A 94 -6.17 14.70 -2.86
CA GLY A 94 -5.38 13.77 -3.65
C GLY A 94 -6.12 12.54 -4.11
N TRP A 95 -5.38 11.73 -4.86
CA TRP A 95 -5.79 10.40 -5.29
C TRP A 95 -4.56 9.50 -5.47
N ILE A 96 -4.81 8.19 -5.46
CA ILE A 96 -3.81 7.17 -5.73
C ILE A 96 -4.38 6.27 -6.81
N ALA A 97 -3.74 6.22 -7.98
CA ALA A 97 -4.19 5.41 -9.10
C ALA A 97 -3.19 4.27 -9.34
N HIS A 98 -3.70 3.06 -9.41
CA HIS A 98 -2.97 1.87 -9.80
C HIS A 98 -3.29 1.56 -11.26
N TYR A 99 -2.27 1.24 -12.04
CA TYR A 99 -2.38 0.88 -13.44
C TYR A 99 -1.89 -0.55 -13.66
N ASP A 100 -2.35 -1.17 -14.74
CA ASP A 100 -1.85 -2.47 -15.14
C ASP A 100 -0.33 -2.51 -15.34
N GLY A 101 0.25 -3.70 -15.12
CA GLY A 101 1.70 -3.92 -15.14
C GLY A 101 2.49 -3.16 -14.06
N GLY A 102 1.82 -2.81 -12.95
CA GLY A 102 2.47 -2.47 -11.69
C GLY A 102 2.76 -0.99 -11.47
N ALA A 103 2.34 -0.10 -12.37
CA ALA A 103 2.55 1.33 -12.18
C ALA A 103 1.57 1.91 -11.15
N THR A 104 2.03 2.89 -10.37
CA THR A 104 1.19 3.61 -9.41
C THR A 104 1.53 5.08 -9.42
N ILE A 105 0.51 5.94 -9.39
CA ILE A 105 0.66 7.39 -9.23
C ILE A 105 0.00 7.81 -7.93
N TRP A 106 0.74 8.53 -7.10
CA TRP A 106 0.26 9.25 -5.93
C TRP A 106 0.22 10.72 -6.27
N TYR A 107 -0.98 11.29 -6.29
CA TYR A 107 -1.24 12.69 -6.57
C TYR A 107 -1.74 13.37 -5.31
N GLY A 108 -1.07 14.44 -4.88
CA GLY A 108 -1.46 15.21 -3.70
C GLY A 108 -1.53 16.69 -3.98
N THR A 109 -2.53 17.39 -3.43
CA THR A 109 -2.63 18.85 -3.48
C THR A 109 -2.30 19.47 -2.12
N THR A 110 -1.62 20.61 -2.14
CA THR A 110 -1.29 21.45 -0.97
C THR A 110 -2.01 22.79 -1.05
N SER A 111 -1.84 23.67 -0.05
CA SER A 111 -2.48 24.98 -0.06
C SER A 111 -1.89 25.93 -1.11
N SER A 112 -0.63 25.71 -1.48
CA SER A 112 0.14 26.58 -2.37
C SER A 112 1.31 25.83 -3.02
N GLU A 113 1.84 26.42 -4.10
CA GLU A 113 3.06 25.92 -4.74
C GLU A 113 4.27 25.94 -3.81
N ALA A 114 4.37 26.93 -2.94
CA ALA A 114 5.45 26.99 -1.95
C ALA A 114 5.42 25.77 -1.01
N GLU A 115 4.24 25.33 -0.59
CA GLU A 115 4.09 24.11 0.21
C GLU A 115 4.40 22.84 -0.57
N ALA A 116 3.94 22.74 -1.83
CA ALA A 116 4.23 21.58 -2.68
C ALA A 116 5.74 21.43 -2.91
N ARG A 117 6.41 22.55 -3.21
CA ARG A 117 7.86 22.62 -3.34
C ARG A 117 8.57 22.21 -2.05
N ALA A 118 8.18 22.77 -0.91
CA ALA A 118 8.78 22.44 0.38
C ALA A 118 8.62 20.94 0.72
N LEU A 119 7.47 20.33 0.37
CA LEU A 119 7.25 18.91 0.57
C LEU A 119 8.21 18.06 -0.27
N ILE A 120 8.35 18.35 -1.56
CA ILE A 120 9.29 17.64 -2.45
C ILE A 120 10.74 17.84 -2.02
N GLU A 121 11.15 19.07 -1.68
CA GLU A 121 12.50 19.37 -1.19
C GLU A 121 12.81 18.61 0.11
N SER A 122 11.88 18.56 1.06
CA SER A 122 12.01 17.79 2.30
C SER A 122 12.19 16.29 2.02
N MET A 123 11.41 15.73 1.09
CA MET A 123 11.54 14.33 0.68
C MET A 123 12.91 14.05 0.04
N THR A 124 13.35 14.90 -0.89
CA THR A 124 14.65 14.79 -1.55
C THR A 124 15.80 14.87 -0.53
N ASN A 125 15.73 15.80 0.43
CA ASN A 125 16.74 15.93 1.48
C ASN A 125 16.82 14.68 2.37
N ARG A 126 15.68 14.09 2.74
CA ARG A 126 15.65 12.85 3.53
C ARG A 126 16.23 11.67 2.75
N ILE A 127 15.98 11.59 1.45
CA ILE A 127 16.54 10.54 0.59
C ILE A 127 18.05 10.72 0.42
N SER A 128 18.52 11.96 0.19
CA SER A 128 19.95 12.25 -0.03
C SER A 128 20.81 12.01 1.22
N GLN A 129 20.23 12.15 2.42
CA GLN A 129 20.88 11.82 3.70
C GLN A 129 21.02 10.31 3.94
N GLY A 130 20.46 9.48 3.06
CA GLY A 130 20.48 8.03 3.15
C GLY A 130 19.10 7.45 3.48
N ASN A 131 18.60 6.60 2.58
CA ASN A 131 17.34 5.89 2.75
C ASN A 131 17.54 4.41 2.33
N PRO A 132 17.21 3.43 3.18
CA PRO A 132 17.40 2.02 2.84
C PRO A 132 16.45 1.51 1.74
N THR A 133 15.33 2.19 1.53
CA THR A 133 14.29 1.83 0.55
C THR A 133 14.54 2.46 -0.82
N PHE A 134 15.07 3.69 -0.85
CA PHE A 134 15.26 4.47 -2.07
C PHE A 134 16.72 4.89 -2.23
N GLN A 135 17.31 4.51 -3.35
CA GLN A 135 18.72 4.73 -3.68
C GLN A 135 18.83 5.41 -5.05
N ASP A 136 20.07 5.73 -5.46
CA ASP A 136 20.38 6.29 -6.78
C ASP A 136 19.61 7.57 -7.11
N LEU A 137 19.56 8.51 -6.16
CA LEU A 137 18.92 9.80 -6.36
C LEU A 137 19.57 10.56 -7.53
N GLN A 138 18.77 10.93 -8.52
CA GLN A 138 19.17 11.75 -9.66
C GLN A 138 18.13 12.84 -9.92
N THR A 139 18.56 13.89 -10.60
CA THR A 139 17.70 14.98 -11.07
C THR A 139 17.70 15.00 -12.59
N LEU A 140 16.51 15.07 -13.17
CA LEU A 140 16.25 15.10 -14.61
C LEU A 140 15.39 16.31 -14.95
N THR A 141 15.44 16.74 -16.21
CA THR A 141 14.48 17.70 -16.75
C THR A 141 13.73 17.06 -17.91
N ILE A 142 12.42 16.92 -17.78
CA ILE A 142 11.55 16.34 -18.80
C ILE A 142 10.44 17.35 -19.10
N GLN A 143 10.28 17.74 -20.37
CA GLN A 143 9.27 18.72 -20.80
C GLN A 143 9.31 20.04 -19.97
N GLY A 144 10.51 20.48 -19.60
CA GLY A 144 10.73 21.69 -18.81
C GLY A 144 10.39 21.58 -17.31
N THR A 145 10.00 20.39 -16.84
CA THR A 145 9.76 20.11 -15.43
C THR A 145 10.98 19.42 -14.81
N THR A 146 11.43 19.93 -13.66
CA THR A 146 12.46 19.27 -12.84
C THR A 146 11.85 18.07 -12.13
N ILE A 147 12.43 16.90 -12.36
CA ILE A 147 11.96 15.62 -11.83
C ILE A 147 13.10 14.97 -11.09
N TYR A 148 12.80 14.50 -9.88
CA TYR A 148 13.71 13.67 -9.12
C TYR A 148 13.41 12.21 -9.38
N THR A 149 14.44 11.37 -9.47
CA THR A 149 14.28 9.93 -9.66
C THR A 149 15.15 9.15 -8.69
N VAL A 150 14.62 8.01 -8.26
CA VAL A 150 15.26 7.05 -7.34
C VAL A 150 14.90 5.63 -7.75
N THR A 151 15.71 4.66 -7.34
CA THR A 151 15.38 3.24 -7.46
C THR A 151 14.95 2.70 -6.09
N GLY A 152 13.84 1.96 -6.05
CA GLY A 152 13.36 1.33 -4.83
C GLY A 152 12.36 0.23 -5.14
N GLN A 153 12.29 -0.80 -4.31
CA GLN A 153 11.31 -1.90 -4.45
C GLN A 153 11.29 -2.55 -5.86
N GLY A 154 12.43 -2.56 -6.56
CA GLY A 154 12.55 -3.11 -7.91
C GLY A 154 12.01 -2.22 -9.04
N GLN A 155 11.59 -0.98 -8.75
CA GLN A 155 11.06 -0.01 -9.71
C GLN A 155 11.85 1.29 -9.70
N ARG A 156 11.81 2.01 -10.83
CA ARG A 156 12.24 3.40 -10.88
C ARG A 156 11.07 4.27 -10.46
N HIS A 157 11.34 5.22 -9.57
CA HIS A 157 10.37 6.20 -9.13
C HIS A 157 10.71 7.57 -9.69
N PHE A 158 9.68 8.36 -9.94
CA PHE A 158 9.78 9.75 -10.38
C PHE A 158 8.89 10.61 -9.51
N TYR A 159 9.39 11.77 -9.08
CA TYR A 159 8.58 12.67 -8.28
C TYR A 159 8.94 14.13 -8.52
N TYR A 160 7.91 14.97 -8.46
CA TYR A 160 7.99 16.38 -8.79
C TYR A 160 6.81 17.14 -8.17
N TYR A 161 6.83 18.47 -8.30
CA TYR A 161 5.67 19.32 -8.04
C TYR A 161 5.39 20.20 -9.27
N LYS A 162 4.15 20.68 -9.38
CA LYS A 162 3.72 21.66 -10.37
C LYS A 162 2.59 22.50 -9.79
N GLY A 163 2.79 23.81 -9.64
CA GLY A 163 1.85 24.62 -8.85
C GLY A 163 1.64 24.01 -7.46
N PRO A 164 0.40 23.96 -6.92
CA PRO A 164 0.10 23.37 -5.61
C PRO A 164 0.00 21.83 -5.62
N VAL A 165 0.49 21.17 -6.66
CA VAL A 165 0.38 19.71 -6.84
C VAL A 165 1.74 19.04 -6.60
N THR A 166 1.70 17.89 -5.94
CA THR A 166 2.83 16.96 -5.83
C THR A 166 2.46 15.63 -6.48
N VAL A 167 3.42 15.03 -7.19
CA VAL A 167 3.23 13.76 -7.88
C VAL A 167 4.40 12.84 -7.55
N TRP A 168 4.08 11.60 -7.19
CA TRP A 168 5.05 10.50 -7.10
C TRP A 168 4.57 9.36 -7.99
N ILE A 169 5.48 8.76 -8.76
CA ILE A 169 5.21 7.72 -9.74
C ILE A 169 6.11 6.54 -9.42
N ALA A 170 5.54 5.36 -9.22
CA ALA A 170 6.25 4.09 -9.39
C ALA A 170 6.05 3.66 -10.83
N ALA A 171 7.11 3.72 -11.62
CA ALA A 171 7.02 3.52 -13.05
C ALA A 171 7.09 2.02 -13.39
N PRO A 172 6.34 1.59 -14.41
CA PRO A 172 6.33 0.19 -14.81
C PRO A 172 7.66 -0.18 -15.47
N ARG A 173 8.17 -1.37 -15.17
CA ARG A 173 9.47 -1.84 -15.66
C ARG A 173 9.48 -1.92 -17.19
N GLY A 174 10.50 -1.36 -17.82
CA GLY A 174 10.69 -1.37 -19.27
C GLY A 174 9.85 -0.35 -20.05
N ALA A 175 9.07 0.49 -19.37
CA ALA A 175 8.30 1.58 -19.99
C ALA A 175 8.39 2.88 -19.17
N GLU A 176 9.45 3.04 -18.39
CA GLU A 176 9.59 4.09 -17.39
C GLU A 176 9.53 5.49 -18.01
N GLU A 177 10.32 5.71 -19.07
CA GLU A 177 10.41 7.02 -19.74
C GLU A 177 9.12 7.39 -20.48
N GLN A 178 8.49 6.43 -21.14
CA GLN A 178 7.24 6.66 -21.84
C GLN A 178 6.14 7.01 -20.84
N PHE A 179 6.03 6.24 -19.76
CA PHE A 179 5.01 6.44 -18.73
C PHE A 179 5.14 7.81 -18.06
N VAL A 180 6.35 8.22 -17.65
CA VAL A 180 6.53 9.53 -16.99
C VAL A 180 6.26 10.70 -17.93
N ARG A 181 6.68 10.61 -19.21
CA ARG A 181 6.42 11.68 -20.21
C ARG A 181 4.93 11.89 -20.47
N GLU A 182 4.18 10.81 -20.58
CA GLU A 182 2.73 10.89 -20.78
C GLU A 182 2.00 11.32 -19.51
N ALA A 183 2.44 10.82 -18.35
CA ALA A 183 1.92 11.27 -17.05
C ALA A 183 2.08 12.78 -16.84
N LEU A 184 3.23 13.37 -17.18
CA LEU A 184 3.45 14.83 -17.12
C LEU A 184 2.49 15.65 -17.98
N THR A 185 1.94 15.05 -19.04
CA THR A 185 0.98 15.72 -19.92
C THR A 185 -0.43 15.64 -19.34
N LEU A 186 -0.77 14.50 -18.73
CA LEU A 186 -2.12 14.17 -18.27
C LEU A 186 -2.37 14.52 -16.80
N VAL A 187 -1.32 14.65 -16.00
CA VAL A 187 -1.37 14.89 -14.55
C VAL A 187 -0.74 16.26 -14.27
N ASN A 188 -1.59 17.28 -14.22
CA ASN A 188 -1.22 18.69 -14.02
C ASN A 188 -2.03 19.34 -12.92
#